data_AF-A0A2D7X2P1-F1
#
_entry.id   AF-A0A2D7X2P1-F1
#
_cell.length_a   1.000
_cell.length_b   1.000
_cell.length_c   1.000
_cell.angle_alpha   90.00
_cell.angle_beta   90.00
_cell.angle_gamma   90.00
#
_symmetry.space_group_name_H-M   'P 1'
#
loop_
_entity.id
_entity.type
_entity.pdbx_description
1 polymer ?
#
loop_
_entity_poly.entity_id
_entity_poly.type
_entity_poly.pdbx_seq_one_letter_code
_entity_poly.pdbx_strand_id
1 'polypeptide(L)' 'MTDDFEVIGTIIRNDSMECKIKKGKYWNIEVLDIRWFKDNKPTNKGVRVNMEEAKLLLQILGREIE' A
#
# COMPACT_ATOMS: atom_id res chain seq x y z
N MET A 1 -11.33 -13.67 2.65
CA MET A 1 -9.91 -14.03 2.81
C MET A 1 -9.21 -12.84 3.38
N THR A 2 -8.68 -12.96 4.60
CA THR A 2 -7.76 -11.98 5.16
C THR A 2 -6.47 -12.14 4.35
N ASP A 3 -6.16 -11.20 3.47
CA ASP A 3 -4.86 -11.20 2.79
C ASP A 3 -3.79 -11.12 3.89
N ASP A 4 -2.93 -12.14 4.03
CA ASP A 4 -1.81 -12.22 4.98
C ASP A 4 -0.69 -11.23 4.58
N PHE A 5 -1.04 -9.95 4.51
CA PHE A 5 -0.09 -8.90 4.17
C PHE A 5 0.41 -8.23 5.44
N GLU A 6 1.73 -8.17 5.55
CA GLU A 6 2.44 -7.47 6.62
C GLU A 6 2.30 -5.95 6.41
N VAL A 7 1.95 -5.22 7.46
CA VAL A 7 1.95 -3.76 7.43
C VAL A 7 3.38 -3.27 7.63
N ILE A 8 3.96 -2.65 6.60
CA ILE A 8 5.32 -2.12 6.64
C ILE A 8 5.37 -0.62 6.95
N GLY A 9 4.24 0.07 6.80
CA GLY A 9 4.13 1.50 7.07
C GLY A 9 2.69 1.96 7.15
N THR A 10 2.45 3.04 7.90
CA THR A 10 1.13 3.65 8.03
C THR A 10 1.27 5.18 7.99
N ILE A 11 0.47 5.82 7.15
CA ILE A 11 0.35 7.28 7.05
C ILE A 11 -1.01 7.66 7.65
N ILE A 12 -0.99 8.22 8.85
CA ILE A 12 -2.22 8.71 9.52
C ILE A 12 -2.67 10.01 8.85
N ARG A 13 -3.94 10.08 8.46
CA ARG A 13 -4.54 11.30 7.91
C ARG A 13 -5.38 12.03 8.96
N ASN A 14 -6.19 11.29 9.72
CA ASN A 14 -6.99 11.79 10.85
C ASN A 14 -7.45 10.60 11.71
N ASP A 15 -8.26 10.88 12.75
CA ASP A 15 -8.76 9.91 13.74
C ASP A 15 -9.42 8.65 13.15
N SER A 16 -10.00 8.76 11.96
CA SER A 16 -10.75 7.66 11.31
C SER A 16 -10.12 7.18 10.00
N MET A 17 -9.09 7.86 9.48
CA MET A 17 -8.53 7.59 8.17
C MET A 17 -7.01 7.47 8.19
N GLU A 18 -6.52 6.41 7.58
CA GLU A 18 -5.10 6.09 7.48
C GLU A 18 -4.82 5.42 6.13
N CYS A 19 -3.62 5.61 5.58
CA CYS A 19 -3.13 4.84 4.46
C CYS A 19 -2.16 3.78 4.98
N LYS A 20 -2.48 2.51 4.79
CA LYS A 20 -1.57 1.41 5.14
C LYS A 20 -0.81 0.99 3.89
N ILE A 21 0.50 0.87 4.05
CA ILE A 21 1.38 0.24 3.08
C ILE A 21 1.65 -1.17 3.57
N LYS A 22 1.26 -2.15 2.77
CA LYS A 22 1.41 -3.56 3.10
C LYS A 22 2.21 -4.30 2.06
N LYS A 23 2.99 -5.29 2.50
CA LYS A 23 3.73 -6.21 1.64
C LYS A 23 3.21 -7.63 1.84
N GLY A 24 3.11 -8.40 0.77
CA GLY A 24 2.73 -9.81 0.87
C GLY A 24 2.75 -10.52 -0.46
N LYS A 25 2.13 -11.72 -0.51
CA LYS A 25 2.00 -12.52 -1.73
C LYS A 25 0.55 -12.63 -2.17
N TYR A 26 0.28 -12.29 -3.43
CA TYR A 26 -1.02 -12.46 -4.05
C TYR A 26 -0.85 -13.36 -5.28
N TRP A 27 -1.54 -14.51 -5.31
CA TRP A 27 -1.37 -15.53 -6.37
C TRP A 27 0.11 -15.90 -6.62
N ASN A 28 0.86 -16.09 -5.54
CA ASN A 28 2.31 -16.39 -5.55
C ASN A 28 3.21 -15.27 -6.12
N ILE A 29 2.68 -14.08 -6.35
CA ILE A 29 3.44 -12.89 -6.79
C ILE A 29 3.65 -11.98 -5.59
N GLU A 30 4.88 -11.51 -5.35
CA GLU A 30 5.14 -10.49 -4.35
C GLU A 30 4.54 -9.15 -4.78
N VAL A 31 3.78 -8.54 -3.87
CA VAL A 31 3.04 -7.30 -4.13
C VAL A 31 3.23 -6.29 -3.01
N LEU A 32 3.07 -5.02 -3.37
CA LEU A 32 2.93 -3.89 -2.49
C LEU A 32 1.50 -3.34 -2.63
N ASP A 33 0.72 -3.33 -1.54
CA ASP A 33 -0.63 -2.74 -1.48
C ASP A 33 -0.56 -1.43 -0.70
N ILE A 34 -0.87 -0.33 -1.37
CA ILE A 34 -0.94 1.03 -0.79
C ILE A 34 -2.41 1.43 -0.82
N ARG A 35 -3.06 1.46 0.35
CA ARG A 35 -4.52 1.60 0.39
C ARG A 35 -5.01 2.43 1.56
N TRP A 36 -6.04 3.23 1.32
CA TRP A 36 -6.77 3.94 2.36
C TRP A 36 -7.66 2.99 3.14
N PHE A 37 -7.57 3.11 4.46
CA PHE A 37 -8.43 2.48 5.44
C PHE A 37 -9.29 3.56 6.10
N LYS A 38 -10.55 3.20 6.35
CA LYS A 38 -11.47 3.99 7.15
C LYS A 38 -11.96 3.11 8.29
N ASP A 39 -11.81 3.56 9.53
CA ASP A 39 -12.20 2.81 10.73
C ASP A 39 -11.64 1.36 10.70
N ASN A 40 -10.34 1.24 10.43
CA ASN A 40 -9.61 -0.04 10.24
C ASN A 40 -10.11 -0.96 9.10
N LYS A 41 -11.03 -0.50 8.23
CA LYS A 41 -11.50 -1.27 7.07
C LYS A 41 -10.88 -0.75 5.78
N PRO A 42 -10.41 -1.63 4.88
CA PRO A 42 -9.86 -1.21 3.60
C PRO A 42 -10.95 -0.56 2.74
N THR A 43 -10.60 0.50 2.02
CA THR A 43 -11.47 1.13 1.03
C THR A 43 -11.08 0.73 -0.39
N ASN A 44 -11.89 1.12 -1.37
CA ASN A 44 -11.55 0.97 -2.79
C ASN A 44 -10.50 1.99 -3.27
N LYS A 45 -10.11 2.96 -2.43
CA LYS A 45 -9.10 3.96 -2.76
C LYS A 45 -7.73 3.41 -2.41
N GLY A 46 -6.99 2.98 -3.41
CA GLY A 46 -5.64 2.44 -3.26
C GLY A 46 -5.15 1.84 -4.56
N VAL A 47 -3.93 1.34 -4.53
CA VAL A 47 -3.31 0.62 -5.63
C VAL A 47 -2.55 -0.58 -5.07
N ARG A 48 -2.59 -1.68 -5.82
CA ARG A 48 -1.76 -2.85 -5.59
C ARG A 48 -0.89 -3.03 -6.82
N VAL A 49 0.40 -3.13 -6.61
CA VAL A 49 1.40 -3.29 -7.66
C VAL A 49 2.32 -4.45 -7.34
N ASN A 50 2.89 -5.06 -8.37
CA ASN A 50 3.99 -6.00 -8.16
C ASN A 50 5.28 -5.25 -7.77
N MET A 51 6.32 -5.98 -7.40
CA MET A 51 7.57 -5.37 -6.92
C MET A 51 8.37 -4.61 -8.00
N GLU A 52 8.21 -4.93 -9.29
CA GLU A 52 8.87 -4.20 -10.37
C GLU A 52 8.22 -2.83 -10.58
N GLU A 53 6.89 -2.81 -10.64
CA GLU A 53 6.06 -1.60 -10.69
C GLU A 53 6.29 -0.71 -9.46
N ALA A 54 6.44 -1.30 -8.26
CA ALA A 54 6.72 -0.57 -7.03
C ALA A 54 8.07 0.17 -7.07
N LYS A 55 9.12 -0.43 -7.64
CA LYS A 55 10.43 0.22 -7.80
C LYS A 55 10.36 1.40 -8.76
N LEU A 56 9.63 1.26 -9.86
CA LEU A 56 9.40 2.36 -10.79
C LEU A 56 8.61 3.50 -10.14
N LEU A 57 7.56 3.16 -9.39
CA LEU A 57 6.79 4.14 -8.62
C LEU A 57 7.70 4.92 -7.66
N LEU A 58 8.58 4.24 -6.93
CA LEU A 58 9.54 4.90 -6.03
C LEU A 58 10.46 5.88 -6.77
N GLN A 59 10.99 5.50 -7.94
CA GLN A 59 11.83 6.39 -8.74
C GLN A 59 11.08 7.65 -9.21
N ILE A 60 9.83 7.50 -9.65
CA ILE A 60 8.99 8.63 -10.05
C ILE A 60 8.70 9.53 -8.85
N LEU A 61 8.27 8.95 -7.73
CA LEU A 61 7.96 9.73 -6.52
C LEU A 61 9.19 10.47 -6.00
N GLY A 62 10.36 9.82 -5.95
CA GLY A 62 11.61 10.47 -5.57
C GLY A 62 11.92 11.68 -6.45
N ARG A 63 11.78 11.54 -7.78
CA ARG A 63 12.00 12.65 -8.73
C ARG A 63 11.01 13.81 -8.59
N GLU A 64 9.75 13.54 -8.27
CA GLU A 64 8.72 14.59 -8.20
C GLU A 64 8.60 15.25 -6.81
N ILE A 65 9.13 14.61 -5.76
CA ILE A 65 9.02 15.08 -4.37
C ILE A 65 10.34 15.69 -3.86
N GLU A 66 11.50 15.21 -4.33
CA GLU A 66 12.83 15.75 -4.01
C GLU A 66 13.37 16.68 -5.11
#